data_AF-A0A954C7A9-F1
#
_entry.id   AF-A0A954C7A9-F1
#
_cell.length_a   1.000
_cell.length_b   1.000
_cell.length_c   1.000
_cell.angle_alpha   90.00
_cell.angle_beta   90.00
_cell.angle_gamma   90.00
#
_symmetry.space_group_name_H-M   'P 1'
#
loop_
_entity.id
_entity.type
_entity.pdbx_description
1 polymer ?
#
loop_
_entity_poly.entity_id
_entity_poly.type
_entity_poly.pdbx_seq_one_letter_code
_entity_poly.pdbx_strand_id
1 'polypeptide(L)'
;MSVPSNPGAFDAIKVSKLLAFLLRHRPDTVGLTLETEGWVELAALVREINARQRLPFELAVAQVLTAVAESGNGRFELLEGKIRARSGHSVPGIRITRDPSELDDFAFAVLTPREQEAIVASGALPAGRPLTLEEPLFHDDHVLVVEVARANRQGIGFQAQPEGLIPLEAVPLKYLLSLRPGFTRQISAGGVLMRGREPDVEFALIRTRPRKETRRMLLEDLGIEDEPREKPDRRSEDRRREDSSPPSGVERRTSSGRRRRQRRSGRWGPDGRLELPKGKLEAGETPAQAAVREVREELGISDRVEVVDQLAANRYAFRTPEGKAIFKTVHYFLLRCDNPTPDFEPALAEGIVGVEWIRGRDAISEVAFPNLRPILEAAWELVHRKGA
;
A
#
# COMPACT_ATOMS: atom_id res chain seq x y z
N MET A 1 27.74 -30.30 31.52
CA MET A 1 28.49 -29.23 32.19
C MET A 1 27.96 -27.91 31.65
N SER A 2 27.17 -27.17 32.45
CA SER A 2 26.68 -25.84 32.04
C SER A 2 27.80 -24.83 32.17
N VAL A 3 28.14 -24.17 31.06
CA VAL A 3 29.08 -23.06 31.05
C VAL A 3 28.43 -21.89 31.80
N PRO A 4 29.05 -21.31 32.84
CA PRO A 4 28.50 -20.14 33.51
C PRO A 4 28.48 -18.96 32.53
N SER A 5 27.30 -18.34 32.36
CA SER A 5 27.15 -17.11 31.59
C SER A 5 27.95 -16.00 32.26
N ASN A 6 28.91 -15.43 31.53
CA ASN A 6 29.73 -14.32 31.99
C ASN A 6 28.81 -13.10 32.28
N PRO A 7 28.68 -12.63 33.54
CA PRO A 7 27.74 -11.56 33.90
C PRO A 7 28.12 -10.19 33.29
N GLY A 8 29.32 -10.07 32.69
CA GLY A 8 29.76 -8.88 31.95
C GLY A 8 29.68 -9.01 30.41
N ALA A 9 29.15 -10.11 29.87
CA ALA A 9 29.03 -10.28 28.42
C ALA A 9 27.90 -9.41 27.85
N PHE A 10 28.13 -8.90 26.64
CA PHE A 10 27.14 -8.15 25.87
C PHE A 10 25.85 -8.97 25.69
N ASP A 11 24.71 -8.34 25.97
CA ASP A 11 23.38 -8.93 25.87
C ASP A 11 22.48 -7.96 25.09
N ALA A 12 22.28 -8.28 23.81
CA ALA A 12 21.49 -7.47 22.87
C ALA A 12 20.05 -7.24 23.34
N ILE A 13 19.45 -8.20 24.06
CA ILE A 13 18.08 -8.10 24.57
C ILE A 13 18.03 -7.11 25.73
N LYS A 14 18.99 -7.16 26.66
CA LYS A 14 19.08 -6.18 27.77
C LYS A 14 19.32 -4.77 27.25
N VAL A 15 20.21 -4.61 26.28
CA VAL A 15 20.47 -3.31 25.64
C VAL A 15 19.21 -2.79 24.96
N SER A 16 18.53 -3.61 24.14
CA SER A 16 17.26 -3.25 23.48
C SER A 16 16.17 -2.82 24.48
N LYS A 17 16.01 -3.54 25.61
CA LYS A 17 15.06 -3.17 26.67
C LYS A 17 15.40 -1.83 27.33
N LEU A 18 16.67 -1.58 27.62
CA LEU A 18 17.12 -0.31 28.19
C LEU A 18 16.88 0.85 27.21
N LEU A 19 17.24 0.69 25.93
CA LEU A 19 17.01 1.68 24.89
C LEU A 19 15.52 2.00 24.75
N ALA A 20 14.64 0.98 24.76
CA ALA A 20 13.20 1.18 24.72
C ALA A 20 12.72 2.00 25.92
N PHE A 21 13.20 1.70 27.13
CA PHE A 21 12.83 2.45 28.32
C PHE A 21 13.25 3.92 28.25
N LEU A 22 14.50 4.19 27.87
CA LEU A 22 15.04 5.55 27.81
C LEU A 22 14.39 6.38 26.69
N LEU A 23 14.23 5.81 25.50
CA LEU A 23 13.71 6.53 24.34
C LEU A 23 12.18 6.71 24.37
N ARG A 24 11.45 5.93 25.17
CA ARG A 24 9.98 6.01 25.25
C ARG A 24 9.47 6.67 26.51
N HIS A 25 10.14 6.50 27.64
CA HIS A 25 9.55 6.81 28.94
C HIS A 25 10.35 7.82 29.74
N ARG A 26 11.65 7.57 29.92
CA ARG A 26 12.46 8.28 30.93
C ARG A 26 13.86 8.66 30.43
N PRO A 27 13.99 9.46 29.35
CA PRO A 27 15.29 9.92 28.86
C PRO A 27 16.02 10.80 29.88
N ASP A 28 15.26 11.48 30.74
CA ASP A 28 15.75 12.31 31.84
C ASP A 28 16.51 11.52 32.92
N THR A 29 16.25 10.21 33.06
CA THR A 29 17.03 9.36 33.99
C THR A 29 18.49 9.22 33.57
N VAL A 30 18.78 9.50 32.29
CA VAL A 30 20.14 9.64 31.78
C VAL A 30 20.49 11.08 31.38
N GLY A 31 19.74 12.07 31.86
CA GLY A 31 19.98 13.49 31.57
C GLY A 31 19.84 13.88 30.11
N LEU A 32 19.08 13.10 29.32
CA LEU A 32 18.81 13.41 27.92
C LEU A 32 17.43 14.03 27.77
N THR A 33 17.32 14.91 26.78
CA THR A 33 16.06 15.46 26.28
C THR A 33 15.90 15.01 24.84
N LEU A 34 14.74 14.47 24.50
CA LEU A 34 14.43 14.09 23.12
C LEU A 34 13.92 15.32 22.36
N GLU A 35 14.23 15.38 21.08
CA GLU A 35 13.62 16.35 20.16
C GLU A 35 12.11 16.09 20.02
N THR A 36 11.37 17.04 19.44
CA THR A 36 9.91 16.94 19.26
C THR A 36 9.46 15.64 18.58
N GLU A 37 10.27 15.09 17.67
CA GLU A 37 9.97 13.83 16.99
C GLU A 37 10.63 12.59 17.63
N GLY A 38 11.13 12.71 18.87
CA GLY A 38 11.71 11.60 19.63
C GLY A 38 13.19 11.32 19.36
N TRP A 39 13.84 12.10 18.51
CA TRP A 39 15.25 11.93 18.15
C TRP A 39 16.21 12.35 19.26
N VAL A 40 17.33 11.64 19.36
CA VAL A 40 18.52 12.01 20.12
C VAL A 40 19.77 11.53 19.41
N GLU A 41 20.88 12.25 19.58
CA GLU A 41 22.20 11.83 19.08
C GLU A 41 22.62 10.48 19.67
N LEU A 42 22.92 9.49 18.82
CA LEU A 42 23.27 8.13 19.26
C LEU A 42 24.54 8.14 20.12
N ALA A 43 25.53 8.93 19.73
CA ALA A 43 26.77 9.08 20.49
C ALA A 43 26.51 9.68 21.88
N ALA A 44 25.62 10.67 21.99
CA ALA A 44 25.24 11.24 23.28
C ALA A 44 24.51 10.21 24.15
N LEU A 45 23.57 9.44 23.56
CA LEU A 45 22.86 8.38 24.28
C LEU A 45 23.80 7.35 24.88
N VAL A 46 24.76 6.85 24.10
CA VAL A 46 25.76 5.88 24.56
C VAL A 46 26.63 6.47 25.66
N ARG A 47 27.11 7.70 25.48
CA ARG A 47 27.91 8.40 26.49
C ARG A 47 27.18 8.53 27.82
N GLU A 48 25.91 8.95 27.80
CA GLU A 48 25.14 9.16 29.03
C GLU A 48 24.73 7.85 29.73
N ILE A 49 24.51 6.77 28.96
CA ILE A 49 24.30 5.41 29.48
C ILE A 49 25.54 4.94 30.26
N ASN A 50 26.73 5.11 29.68
CA ASN A 50 28.00 4.72 30.30
C ASN A 50 28.33 5.59 31.51
N ALA A 51 28.15 6.91 31.41
CA ALA A 51 28.42 7.85 32.51
C ALA A 51 27.58 7.55 33.77
N ARG A 52 26.37 7.00 33.60
CA ARG A 52 25.49 6.59 34.72
C ARG A 52 25.54 5.10 35.02
N GLN A 53 26.47 4.37 34.40
CA GLN A 53 26.69 2.94 34.61
C GLN A 53 25.39 2.13 34.55
N ARG A 54 24.55 2.41 33.54
CA ARG A 54 23.24 1.74 33.39
C ARG A 54 23.37 0.27 32.96
N LEU A 55 24.57 -0.14 32.54
CA LEU A 55 24.92 -1.51 32.16
C LEU A 55 26.20 -1.91 32.91
N PRO A 56 26.41 -3.22 33.16
CA PRO A 56 27.60 -3.73 33.87
C PRO A 56 28.87 -3.75 33.00
N PHE A 57 28.82 -3.16 31.81
CA PHE A 57 29.92 -3.06 30.85
C PHE A 57 29.83 -1.72 30.11
N GLU A 58 30.95 -1.31 29.51
CA GLU A 58 30.98 -0.12 28.66
C GLU A 58 30.33 -0.41 27.31
N LEU A 59 29.24 0.30 27.02
CA LEU A 59 28.48 0.13 25.78
C LEU A 59 29.14 0.90 24.64
N ALA A 60 29.38 0.23 23.52
CA ALA A 60 29.85 0.86 22.28
C ALA A 60 28.70 1.14 21.30
N VAL A 61 28.86 2.12 20.40
CA VAL A 61 27.88 2.41 19.34
C VAL A 61 27.62 1.18 18.47
N ALA A 62 28.66 0.43 18.08
CA ALA A 62 28.51 -0.78 17.28
C ALA A 62 27.59 -1.83 17.96
N GLN A 63 27.68 -1.97 19.28
CA GLN A 63 26.82 -2.86 20.05
C GLN A 63 25.36 -2.41 20.09
N VAL A 64 25.11 -1.09 20.08
CA VAL A 64 23.75 -0.57 19.92
C VAL A 64 23.21 -0.91 18.53
N LEU A 65 24.01 -0.74 17.48
CA LEU A 65 23.60 -1.09 16.12
C LEU A 65 23.25 -2.59 16.01
N THR A 66 24.09 -3.47 16.56
CA THR A 66 23.81 -4.91 16.65
C THR A 66 22.53 -5.19 17.43
N ALA A 67 22.35 -4.57 18.61
CA ALA A 67 21.15 -4.78 19.42
C ALA A 67 19.86 -4.32 18.71
N VAL A 68 19.93 -3.22 17.95
CA VAL A 68 18.81 -2.71 17.13
C VAL A 68 18.51 -3.66 15.97
N ALA A 69 19.52 -4.20 15.30
CA ALA A 69 19.36 -5.11 14.16
C ALA A 69 18.81 -6.48 14.59
N GLU A 70 19.36 -7.09 15.64
CA GLU A 70 19.07 -8.48 16.02
C GLU A 70 17.88 -8.61 16.99
N SER A 71 17.73 -7.65 17.91
CA SER A 71 16.78 -7.73 19.02
C SER A 71 15.83 -6.52 19.08
N GLY A 72 16.02 -5.54 18.20
CA GLY A 72 15.22 -4.33 18.14
C GLY A 72 13.82 -4.59 17.58
N ASN A 73 13.62 -5.59 16.71
CA ASN A 73 12.34 -5.91 16.06
C ASN A 73 11.61 -4.66 15.51
N GLY A 74 12.33 -3.82 14.76
CA GLY A 74 11.80 -2.56 14.21
C GLY A 74 11.39 -1.51 15.26
N ARG A 75 11.70 -1.68 16.56
CA ARG A 75 11.30 -0.73 17.61
C ARG A 75 12.03 0.61 17.55
N PHE A 76 13.18 0.65 16.88
CA PHE A 76 14.04 1.82 16.78
C PHE A 76 14.24 2.23 15.32
N GLU A 77 14.55 3.49 15.15
CA GLU A 77 14.91 4.09 13.87
C GLU A 77 16.23 4.82 14.04
N LEU A 78 17.09 4.70 13.02
CA LEU A 78 18.41 5.31 12.95
C LEU A 78 18.45 6.17 11.70
N LEU A 79 18.80 7.44 11.86
CA LEU A 79 18.91 8.40 10.76
C LEU A 79 19.98 9.43 11.08
N GLU A 80 20.95 9.61 10.17
CA GLU A 80 21.99 10.64 10.27
C GLU A 80 22.72 10.70 11.63
N GLY A 81 23.02 9.53 12.24
CA GLY A 81 23.70 9.46 13.53
C GLY A 81 22.80 9.64 14.75
N LYS A 82 21.50 9.87 14.55
CA LYS A 82 20.48 9.91 15.60
C LYS A 82 19.75 8.60 15.72
N ILE A 83 19.15 8.39 16.90
CA ILE A 83 18.28 7.26 17.20
C ILE A 83 16.98 7.77 17.84
N ARG A 84 15.86 7.12 17.51
CA ARG A 84 14.60 7.26 18.25
C ARG A 84 13.90 5.92 18.39
N ALA A 85 12.95 5.82 19.32
CA ALA A 85 11.95 4.75 19.25
C ALA A 85 10.92 5.09 18.15
N ARG A 86 10.40 4.06 17.46
CA ARG A 86 9.36 4.27 16.42
C ARG A 86 7.97 4.53 16.99
N SER A 87 7.72 4.10 18.21
CA SER A 87 6.40 4.16 18.87
C SER A 87 6.53 3.94 20.38
N GLY A 88 5.42 4.12 21.11
CA GLY A 88 5.31 3.81 22.54
C GLY A 88 5.75 4.91 23.50
N HIS A 89 5.86 6.16 23.04
CA HIS A 89 6.28 7.28 23.87
C HIS A 89 5.22 7.65 24.92
N SER A 90 5.68 7.84 26.16
CA SER A 90 4.94 8.51 27.22
C SER A 90 5.58 9.84 27.62
N VAL A 91 6.72 10.20 27.02
CA VAL A 91 7.37 11.51 27.23
C VAL A 91 6.45 12.60 26.66
N PRO A 92 6.02 13.60 27.48
CA PRO A 92 5.15 14.66 26.99
C PRO A 92 5.79 15.46 25.85
N GLY A 93 4.97 15.81 24.85
CA GLY A 93 5.40 16.66 23.73
C GLY A 93 6.03 15.93 22.54
N ILE A 94 6.25 14.61 22.64
CA ILE A 94 6.76 13.82 21.51
C ILE A 94 5.65 13.56 20.48
N ARG A 95 5.88 13.96 19.24
CA ARG A 95 5.00 13.75 18.09
C ARG A 95 5.81 13.17 16.95
N ILE A 96 5.65 11.87 16.69
CA ILE A 96 6.28 11.24 15.53
C ILE A 96 5.35 11.42 14.35
N THR A 97 5.73 12.35 13.47
CA THR A 97 5.15 12.48 12.14
C THR A 97 5.92 11.58 11.17
N ARG A 98 5.21 10.65 10.51
CA ARG A 98 5.77 9.97 9.34
C ARG A 98 5.66 10.89 8.14
N ASP A 99 6.60 10.74 7.20
CA ASP A 99 6.42 11.33 5.88
C ASP A 99 5.10 10.82 5.29
N PRO A 100 4.22 11.69 4.75
CA PRO A 100 2.98 11.26 4.11
C PRO A 100 3.17 10.19 3.01
N SER A 101 4.38 10.08 2.43
CA SER A 101 4.75 9.05 1.45
C SER A 101 5.05 7.67 2.05
N GLU A 102 5.24 7.58 3.37
CA GLU A 102 5.45 6.32 4.11
C GLU A 102 4.18 5.80 4.79
N LEU A 103 3.09 6.55 4.72
CA LEU A 103 1.79 6.10 5.20
C LEU A 103 1.05 5.39 4.07
N ASP A 104 0.45 4.26 4.40
CA ASP A 104 -0.54 3.63 3.52
C ASP A 104 -1.65 4.60 3.12
N ASP A 105 -2.21 4.44 1.94
CA ASP A 105 -3.33 5.30 1.51
C ASP A 105 -4.57 5.10 2.39
N PHE A 106 -4.74 3.90 2.94
CA PHE A 106 -5.91 3.48 3.68
C PHE A 106 -5.56 2.67 4.93
N ALA A 107 -6.35 2.83 6.00
CA ALA A 107 -6.34 1.98 7.18
C ALA A 107 -7.78 1.65 7.61
N PHE A 108 -7.94 0.64 8.45
CA PHE A 108 -9.23 0.03 8.76
C PHE A 108 -9.52 -0.01 10.25
N ALA A 109 -10.80 -0.05 10.60
CA ALA A 109 -11.24 -0.49 11.92
C ALA A 109 -12.53 -1.30 11.77
N VAL A 110 -12.72 -2.30 12.61
CA VAL A 110 -14.03 -2.93 12.78
C VAL A 110 -14.80 -2.15 13.83
N LEU A 111 -15.99 -1.70 13.48
CA LEU A 111 -16.89 -0.98 14.37
C LEU A 111 -18.03 -1.89 14.84
N THR A 112 -18.58 -1.58 16.00
CA THR A 112 -19.92 -2.00 16.40
C THR A 112 -20.95 -1.01 15.82
N PRO A 113 -22.23 -1.40 15.67
CA PRO A 113 -23.29 -0.47 15.26
C PRO A 113 -23.32 0.82 16.11
N ARG A 114 -23.13 0.68 17.42
CA ARG A 114 -23.11 1.81 18.37
C ARG A 114 -21.92 2.75 18.13
N GLU A 115 -20.73 2.22 17.88
CA GLU A 115 -19.57 3.05 17.55
C GLU A 115 -19.79 3.82 16.24
N GLN A 116 -20.37 3.16 15.23
CA GLN A 116 -20.69 3.79 13.95
C GLN A 116 -21.70 4.93 14.13
N GLU A 117 -22.79 4.70 14.86
CA GLU A 117 -23.77 5.74 15.20
C GLU A 117 -23.13 6.93 15.92
N ALA A 118 -22.26 6.67 16.90
CA ALA A 118 -21.55 7.71 17.64
C ALA A 118 -20.59 8.52 16.74
N ILE A 119 -19.89 7.87 15.81
CA ILE A 119 -19.00 8.55 14.85
C ILE A 119 -19.81 9.41 13.88
N VAL A 120 -20.96 8.91 13.40
CA VAL A 120 -21.85 9.68 12.53
C VAL A 120 -22.44 10.88 13.27
N ALA A 121 -22.89 10.70 14.51
CA ALA A 121 -23.47 11.76 15.32
C ALA A 121 -22.44 12.84 15.72
N SER A 122 -21.22 12.43 16.07
CA SER A 122 -20.14 13.35 16.46
C SER A 122 -19.42 14.01 15.27
N GLY A 123 -19.52 13.41 14.07
CA GLY A 123 -18.88 13.93 12.87
C GLY A 123 -17.41 13.53 12.69
N ALA A 124 -16.85 12.68 13.55
CA ALA A 124 -15.45 12.26 13.47
C ALA A 124 -15.18 10.90 14.15
N LEU A 125 -14.14 10.21 13.68
CA LEU A 125 -13.49 9.14 14.44
C LEU A 125 -12.70 9.78 15.58
N PRO A 126 -12.86 9.36 16.85
CA PRO A 126 -12.09 9.92 17.95
C PRO A 126 -10.59 9.64 17.82
N ALA A 127 -9.78 10.57 18.33
CA ALA A 127 -8.34 10.35 18.52
C ALA A 127 -8.10 9.11 19.39
N GLY A 128 -6.95 8.46 19.22
CA GLY A 128 -6.59 7.27 19.98
C GLY A 128 -7.22 5.98 19.48
N ARG A 129 -8.21 6.01 18.56
CA ARG A 129 -8.84 4.79 18.03
C ARG A 129 -7.86 3.99 17.17
N PRO A 130 -7.49 2.75 17.55
CA PRO A 130 -6.56 1.95 16.74
C PRO A 130 -7.15 1.63 15.37
N LEU A 131 -6.30 1.74 14.35
CA LEU A 131 -6.54 1.36 12.97
C LEU A 131 -5.56 0.26 12.55
N THR A 132 -6.00 -0.71 11.76
CA THR A 132 -5.16 -1.77 11.17
C THR A 132 -4.79 -1.43 9.73
N LEU A 133 -3.62 -1.88 9.28
CA LEU A 133 -3.23 -1.79 7.87
C LEU A 133 -3.76 -2.98 7.06
N GLU A 134 -4.03 -4.10 7.73
CA GLU A 134 -4.70 -5.23 7.12
C GLU A 134 -6.22 -5.02 7.07
N GLU A 135 -6.79 -5.40 5.94
CA GLU A 135 -8.21 -5.23 5.68
C GLU A 135 -8.97 -6.46 6.21
N PRO A 136 -9.99 -6.28 7.08
CA PRO A 136 -10.78 -7.39 7.59
C PRO A 136 -11.74 -7.88 6.49
N LEU A 137 -11.34 -8.89 5.72
CA LEU A 137 -12.07 -9.38 4.55
C LEU A 137 -13.44 -9.97 4.91
N PHE A 138 -13.51 -10.75 5.98
CA PHE A 138 -14.69 -11.53 6.38
C PHE A 138 -15.57 -10.87 7.46
N HIS A 139 -15.66 -9.53 7.44
CA HIS A 139 -16.53 -8.79 8.35
C HIS A 139 -17.61 -8.10 7.54
N ASP A 140 -18.86 -8.48 7.79
CA ASP A 140 -19.92 -8.27 6.82
C ASP A 140 -20.47 -6.83 6.74
N ASP A 141 -20.44 -6.00 7.80
CA ASP A 141 -21.14 -4.69 7.70
C ASP A 141 -20.52 -3.48 8.42
N HIS A 142 -19.36 -3.62 9.08
CA HIS A 142 -18.83 -2.53 9.93
C HIS A 142 -17.34 -2.24 9.77
N VAL A 143 -16.81 -2.49 8.58
CA VAL A 143 -15.43 -2.10 8.27
C VAL A 143 -15.38 -0.61 7.96
N LEU A 144 -14.81 0.17 8.89
CA LEU A 144 -14.46 1.55 8.67
C LEU A 144 -13.25 1.63 7.72
N VAL A 145 -13.37 2.33 6.60
CA VAL A 145 -12.25 2.61 5.69
C VAL A 145 -11.83 4.06 5.85
N VAL A 146 -10.59 4.30 6.29
CA VAL A 146 -10.04 5.63 6.58
C VAL A 146 -9.02 6.03 5.52
N GLU A 147 -9.20 7.18 4.87
CA GLU A 147 -8.24 7.76 3.91
C GLU A 147 -7.06 8.44 4.64
N VAL A 148 -6.18 7.66 5.27
CA VAL A 148 -5.15 8.17 6.20
C VAL A 148 -4.10 9.05 5.51
N ALA A 149 -3.59 8.68 4.33
CA ALA A 149 -2.64 9.53 3.60
C ALA A 149 -3.25 10.89 3.20
N ARG A 150 -4.55 10.90 2.87
CA ARG A 150 -5.27 12.14 2.56
C ARG A 150 -5.50 12.99 3.81
N ALA A 151 -5.91 12.38 4.92
CA ALA A 151 -6.09 13.06 6.19
C ALA A 151 -4.77 13.67 6.67
N ASN A 152 -3.67 12.93 6.53
CA ASN A 152 -2.34 13.36 6.94
C ASN A 152 -1.82 14.54 6.10
N ARG A 153 -1.98 14.51 4.77
CA ARG A 153 -1.70 15.67 3.89
C ARG A 153 -2.54 16.92 4.22
N GLN A 154 -3.55 16.80 5.06
CA GLN A 154 -4.41 17.88 5.53
C GLN A 154 -4.19 18.20 7.02
N GLY A 155 -3.09 17.72 7.60
CA GLY A 155 -2.63 18.08 8.95
C GLY A 155 -3.01 17.08 10.05
N ILE A 156 -3.75 16.00 9.76
CA ILE A 156 -4.10 15.01 10.78
C ILE A 156 -2.89 14.13 11.11
N GLY A 157 -2.44 14.19 12.37
CA GLY A 157 -1.34 13.36 12.85
C GLY A 157 -1.73 11.90 13.02
N PHE A 158 -0.84 10.98 12.62
CA PHE A 158 -0.98 9.54 12.88
C PHE A 158 0.30 9.02 13.52
N GLN A 159 0.17 8.27 14.61
CA GLN A 159 1.24 7.51 15.22
C GLN A 159 1.20 6.08 14.71
N ALA A 160 2.31 5.59 14.19
CA ALA A 160 2.37 4.21 13.73
C ALA A 160 2.60 3.18 14.84
N GLN A 161 2.11 1.98 14.57
CA GLN A 161 2.25 0.77 15.35
C GLN A 161 2.73 -0.38 14.44
N PRO A 162 3.18 -1.52 14.99
CA PRO A 162 3.67 -2.63 14.18
C PRO A 162 2.72 -3.07 13.04
N GLU A 163 1.40 -3.04 13.27
CA GLU A 163 0.39 -3.54 12.32
C GLU A 163 -0.68 -2.48 11.99
N GLY A 164 -0.42 -1.21 12.31
CA GLY A 164 -1.50 -0.24 12.38
C GLY A 164 -1.10 1.21 12.60
N LEU A 165 -2.12 2.05 12.76
CA LEU A 165 -2.00 3.47 13.02
C LEU A 165 -2.91 3.87 14.19
N ILE A 166 -2.54 4.92 14.91
CA ILE A 166 -3.38 5.60 15.89
C ILE A 166 -3.52 7.06 15.43
N PRO A 167 -4.74 7.58 15.20
CA PRO A 167 -4.93 8.99 14.95
C PRO A 167 -4.62 9.79 16.22
N LEU A 168 -3.78 10.80 16.12
CA LEU A 168 -3.41 11.70 17.23
C LEU A 168 -4.49 12.76 17.49
N GLU A 169 -5.35 12.99 16.50
CA GLU A 169 -6.45 13.95 16.50
C GLU A 169 -7.71 13.27 15.96
N ALA A 170 -8.89 13.85 16.23
CA ALA A 170 -10.12 13.31 15.67
C ALA A 170 -10.08 13.35 14.14
N VAL A 171 -10.49 12.27 13.46
CA VAL A 171 -10.49 12.17 12.00
C VAL A 171 -11.88 12.53 11.47
N PRO A 172 -12.08 13.66 10.77
CA PRO A 172 -13.39 14.08 10.30
C PRO A 172 -14.06 13.09 9.34
N LEU A 173 -15.40 13.03 9.35
CA LEU A 173 -16.23 12.19 8.46
C LEU A 173 -15.81 12.23 6.99
N LYS A 174 -15.33 13.38 6.50
CA LYS A 174 -14.86 13.52 5.10
C LYS A 174 -13.69 12.60 4.75
N TYR A 175 -12.98 11.99 5.69
CA TYR A 175 -11.92 11.00 5.45
C TYR A 175 -12.36 9.56 5.76
N LEU A 176 -13.58 9.36 6.25
CA LEU A 176 -14.17 8.06 6.58
C LEU A 176 -14.97 7.57 5.37
N LEU A 177 -14.27 6.91 4.45
CA LEU A 177 -14.77 6.54 3.12
C LEU A 177 -16.02 5.65 3.19
N SER A 178 -16.03 4.68 4.10
CA SER A 178 -17.14 3.71 4.20
C SER A 178 -18.44 4.28 4.78
N LEU A 179 -18.38 5.45 5.43
CA LEU A 179 -19.55 6.15 5.94
C LEU A 179 -20.16 7.12 4.92
N ARG A 180 -19.62 7.19 3.69
CA ARG A 180 -20.16 8.04 2.63
C ARG A 180 -21.42 7.41 2.01
N PRO A 181 -22.42 8.22 1.62
CA PRO A 181 -23.59 7.72 0.92
C PRO A 181 -23.22 6.95 -0.36
N GLY A 182 -23.83 5.79 -0.55
CA GLY A 182 -23.58 4.93 -1.71
C GLY A 182 -22.18 4.33 -1.75
N PHE A 183 -21.51 4.22 -0.60
CA PHE A 183 -20.26 3.47 -0.49
C PHE A 183 -20.47 2.00 -0.91
N THR A 184 -19.51 1.46 -1.64
CA THR A 184 -19.46 0.05 -2.00
C THR A 184 -18.04 -0.45 -1.86
N ARG A 185 -17.90 -1.56 -1.14
CA ARG A 185 -16.65 -2.30 -1.03
C ARG A 185 -16.63 -3.40 -2.09
N GLN A 186 -15.53 -3.51 -2.82
CA GLN A 186 -15.34 -4.55 -3.83
C GLN A 186 -14.01 -5.26 -3.58
N ILE A 187 -14.08 -6.57 -3.34
CA ILE A 187 -12.89 -7.43 -3.27
C ILE A 187 -12.71 -8.12 -4.61
N SER A 188 -11.46 -8.13 -5.06
CA SER A 188 -11.01 -8.67 -6.33
C SER A 188 -9.73 -9.47 -6.11
N ALA A 189 -9.42 -10.34 -7.05
CA ALA A 189 -8.13 -11.02 -7.10
C ALA A 189 -7.56 -10.97 -8.52
N GLY A 190 -6.24 -11.09 -8.62
CA GLY A 190 -5.52 -11.08 -9.88
C GLY A 190 -4.21 -11.86 -9.79
N GLY A 191 -3.58 -12.09 -10.93
CA GLY A 191 -2.39 -12.92 -11.01
C GLY A 191 -1.25 -12.27 -11.79
N VAL A 192 -0.02 -12.51 -11.34
CA VAL A 192 1.18 -12.35 -12.16
C VAL A 192 1.53 -13.74 -12.67
N LEU A 193 1.17 -14.05 -13.91
CA LEU A 193 1.54 -15.32 -14.52
C LEU A 193 3.00 -15.23 -14.98
N MET A 194 3.83 -16.16 -14.51
CA MET A 194 5.26 -16.21 -14.86
C MET A 194 5.63 -17.44 -15.68
N ARG A 195 6.71 -17.32 -16.45
CA ARG A 195 7.42 -18.43 -17.09
C ARG A 195 8.93 -18.23 -17.01
N GLY A 196 9.67 -19.31 -17.31
CA GLY A 196 11.13 -19.30 -17.29
C GLY A 196 11.69 -19.44 -15.87
N ARG A 197 13.00 -19.22 -15.76
CA ARG A 197 13.76 -19.16 -14.51
C ARG A 197 14.76 -18.02 -14.64
N GLU A 198 15.33 -17.59 -13.51
CA GLU A 198 16.41 -16.60 -13.54
C GLU A 198 17.55 -17.05 -14.47
N PRO A 199 18.11 -16.16 -15.32
CA PRO A 199 17.81 -14.71 -15.44
C PRO A 199 16.65 -14.35 -16.39
N ASP A 200 16.07 -15.33 -17.08
CA ASP A 200 15.12 -15.17 -18.18
C ASP A 200 13.65 -15.27 -17.72
N VAL A 201 13.33 -14.81 -16.51
CA VAL A 201 11.93 -14.80 -16.05
C VAL A 201 11.12 -13.73 -16.79
N GLU A 202 9.95 -14.13 -17.27
CA GLU A 202 8.99 -13.25 -17.92
C GLU A 202 7.64 -13.28 -17.20
N PHE A 203 6.94 -12.16 -17.22
CA PHE A 203 5.59 -12.00 -16.69
C PHE A 203 4.62 -11.71 -17.84
N ALA A 204 3.45 -12.34 -17.80
CA ALA A 204 2.37 -12.04 -18.74
C ALA A 204 1.62 -10.77 -18.29
N LEU A 205 1.56 -9.77 -19.16
CA LEU A 205 0.69 -8.61 -19.00
C LEU A 205 -0.45 -8.66 -20.03
N ILE A 206 -1.64 -8.24 -19.62
CA ILE A 206 -2.79 -8.11 -20.51
C ILE A 206 -2.81 -6.70 -21.13
N ARG A 207 -3.14 -6.62 -22.41
CA ARG A 207 -3.36 -5.36 -23.12
C ARG A 207 -4.84 -5.05 -23.16
N THR A 208 -5.25 -3.93 -22.56
CA THR A 208 -6.65 -3.53 -22.44
C THR A 208 -7.00 -2.33 -23.33
N ARG A 209 -8.24 -2.29 -23.80
CA ARG A 209 -8.89 -1.18 -24.49
C ARG A 209 -10.29 -0.93 -23.92
N PRO A 210 -10.90 0.26 -24.16
CA PRO A 210 -12.27 0.52 -23.77
C PRO A 210 -13.22 -0.53 -24.35
N ARG A 211 -14.11 -1.11 -23.53
CA ARG A 211 -15.07 -2.15 -23.96
C ARG A 211 -15.95 -1.75 -25.16
N LYS A 212 -16.24 -0.46 -25.34
CA LYS A 212 -16.97 0.06 -26.51
C LYS A 212 -16.19 -0.08 -27.82
N GLU A 213 -14.86 0.01 -27.76
CA GLU A 213 -13.99 -0.19 -28.93
C GLU A 213 -13.83 -1.68 -29.20
N THR A 214 -13.60 -2.50 -28.16
CA THR A 214 -13.44 -3.95 -28.34
C THR A 214 -14.71 -4.63 -28.82
N ARG A 215 -15.89 -4.20 -28.35
CA ARG A 215 -17.19 -4.66 -28.88
C ARG A 215 -17.34 -4.36 -30.37
N ARG A 216 -16.88 -3.20 -30.83
CA ARG A 216 -16.94 -2.81 -32.24
C ARG A 216 -16.02 -3.70 -33.09
N MET A 217 -14.79 -3.91 -32.63
CA MET A 217 -13.85 -4.84 -33.29
C MET A 217 -14.44 -6.24 -33.39
N LEU A 218 -15.08 -6.74 -32.33
CA LEU A 218 -15.71 -8.06 -32.31
C LEU A 218 -16.92 -8.15 -33.26
N LEU A 219 -17.69 -7.08 -33.42
CA LEU A 219 -18.78 -7.01 -34.39
C LEU A 219 -18.25 -6.93 -35.85
N GLU A 220 -17.19 -6.16 -36.07
CA GLU A 220 -16.49 -6.04 -37.36
C GLU A 220 -15.91 -7.41 -37.80
N ASP A 221 -15.23 -8.14 -36.90
CA ASP A 221 -14.65 -9.47 -37.17
C ASP A 221 -15.73 -10.53 -37.46
N LEU A 222 -16.91 -10.40 -36.84
CA LEU A 222 -18.05 -11.28 -37.09
C LEU A 222 -18.87 -10.88 -38.34
N GLY A 223 -18.49 -9.80 -39.03
CA GLY A 223 -19.22 -9.29 -40.20
C GLY A 223 -20.62 -8.75 -39.87
N ILE A 224 -20.85 -8.35 -38.61
CA ILE A 224 -22.13 -7.82 -38.12
C ILE A 224 -22.03 -6.30 -38.09
N GLU A 225 -22.84 -5.61 -38.89
CA GLU A 225 -22.95 -4.15 -38.82
C GLU A 225 -23.53 -3.73 -37.45
N ASP A 226 -22.82 -2.88 -36.71
CA ASP A 226 -23.29 -2.32 -35.44
C ASP A 226 -24.45 -1.36 -35.72
N GLU A 227 -25.70 -1.80 -35.54
CA GLU A 227 -26.86 -0.94 -35.73
C GLU A 227 -26.75 0.32 -34.85
N PRO A 228 -26.88 1.52 -35.43
CA PRO A 228 -26.73 2.76 -34.68
C PRO A 228 -27.89 2.89 -33.68
N ARG A 229 -27.61 2.62 -32.40
CA ARG A 229 -28.52 3.02 -31.32
C ARG A 229 -28.63 4.55 -31.32
N GLU A 230 -29.86 5.07 -31.29
CA GLU A 230 -30.13 6.50 -31.16
C GLU A 230 -29.27 7.11 -30.05
N LYS A 231 -28.52 8.14 -30.42
CA LYS A 231 -27.65 8.86 -29.49
C LYS A 231 -28.53 9.49 -28.41
N PRO A 232 -28.33 9.18 -27.11
CA PRO A 232 -28.83 10.05 -26.08
C PRO A 232 -28.13 11.41 -26.23
N ASP A 233 -28.91 12.47 -26.06
CA ASP A 233 -28.59 13.87 -26.32
C ASP A 233 -27.15 14.27 -25.97
N ARG A 234 -26.45 14.85 -26.95
CA ARG A 234 -25.06 15.32 -26.86
C ARG A 234 -24.98 16.59 -26.03
N ARG A 235 -25.09 16.47 -24.70
CA ARG A 235 -24.85 17.60 -23.76
C ARG A 235 -24.05 17.24 -22.50
N SER A 236 -23.26 16.16 -22.50
CA SER A 236 -22.52 15.73 -21.30
C SER A 236 -21.02 15.49 -21.47
N GLU A 237 -20.42 15.73 -22.64
CA GLU A 237 -18.97 15.57 -22.84
C GLU A 237 -18.13 16.85 -22.58
N ASP A 238 -18.74 17.98 -22.20
CA ASP A 238 -18.02 19.26 -22.02
C ASP A 238 -18.18 19.90 -20.63
N ARG A 239 -18.22 19.10 -19.56
CA ARG A 239 -18.15 19.61 -18.17
C ARG A 239 -16.98 19.07 -17.35
N ARG A 240 -15.83 18.84 -17.99
CA ARG A 240 -14.54 18.70 -17.29
C ARG A 240 -13.78 20.04 -17.24
N ARG A 241 -14.50 21.11 -16.95
CA ARG A 241 -13.94 22.40 -16.52
C ARG A 241 -14.81 22.91 -15.39
N GLU A 242 -14.14 23.52 -14.41
CA GLU A 242 -14.70 24.21 -13.24
C GLU A 242 -15.14 23.29 -12.09
N ASP A 243 -14.17 22.85 -11.28
CA ASP A 243 -14.07 23.40 -9.92
C ASP A 243 -12.66 23.14 -9.36
N SER A 244 -11.77 24.09 -9.60
CA SER A 244 -10.49 24.18 -8.90
C SER A 244 -10.18 25.66 -8.72
N SER A 245 -10.93 26.30 -7.84
CA SER A 245 -10.46 27.54 -7.20
C SER A 245 -9.60 27.14 -6.00
N PRO A 246 -8.27 27.29 -6.05
CA PRO A 246 -7.47 27.25 -4.83
C PRO A 246 -7.79 28.48 -3.97
N PRO A 247 -7.86 28.38 -2.63
CA PRO A 247 -7.82 29.56 -1.79
C PRO A 247 -6.50 30.29 -2.06
N SER A 248 -6.65 31.57 -2.33
CA SER A 248 -5.63 32.57 -2.60
C SER A 248 -4.51 32.60 -1.54
N GLY A 249 -3.26 32.69 -2.01
CA GLY A 249 -2.26 33.57 -1.39
C GLY A 249 -1.11 32.91 -0.63
N VAL A 250 -0.08 32.44 -1.34
CA VAL A 250 1.31 32.86 -1.05
C VAL A 250 2.05 32.98 -2.38
N GLU A 251 2.39 34.20 -2.74
CA GLU A 251 3.18 34.53 -3.92
C GLU A 251 4.65 34.19 -3.65
N ARG A 252 5.23 33.24 -4.40
CA ARG A 252 6.69 33.14 -4.57
C ARG A 252 7.03 33.30 -6.04
N ARG A 253 7.62 34.47 -6.34
CA ARG A 253 8.28 34.74 -7.62
C ARG A 253 9.34 33.68 -7.90
N THR A 254 9.26 33.10 -9.10
CA THR A 254 10.27 32.20 -9.65
C THR A 254 11.41 32.99 -10.29
N SER A 255 12.64 32.49 -10.22
CA SER A 255 13.56 32.57 -11.35
C SER A 255 13.97 31.15 -11.76
N SER A 256 13.85 30.88 -13.06
CA SER A 256 14.19 29.65 -13.79
C SER A 256 13.16 28.51 -13.83
N GLY A 257 12.63 28.28 -15.04
CA GLY A 257 12.27 26.95 -15.55
C GLY A 257 10.96 26.31 -15.08
N ARG A 258 9.81 26.78 -15.58
CA ARG A 258 8.56 26.00 -15.51
C ARG A 258 8.66 24.74 -16.37
N ARG A 259 9.15 23.63 -15.81
CA ARG A 259 8.72 22.29 -16.26
C ARG A 259 7.31 22.07 -15.71
N ARG A 260 6.29 22.35 -16.51
CA ARG A 260 4.94 21.82 -16.27
C ARG A 260 5.05 20.30 -16.26
N ARG A 261 5.07 19.67 -15.07
CA ARG A 261 4.75 18.24 -14.96
C ARG A 261 3.30 18.09 -15.39
N GLN A 262 3.09 17.75 -16.66
CA GLN A 262 1.80 17.23 -17.11
C GLN A 262 1.50 16.00 -16.25
N ARG A 263 0.46 16.09 -15.43
CA ARG A 263 -0.18 14.91 -14.85
C ARG A 263 -0.64 14.07 -16.04
N ARG A 264 0.02 12.93 -16.30
CA ARG A 264 -0.49 11.90 -17.21
C ARG A 264 -1.70 11.24 -16.54
N SER A 265 -2.83 11.94 -16.46
CA SER A 265 -4.11 11.25 -16.34
C SER A 265 -4.28 10.45 -17.63
N GLY A 266 -4.31 9.12 -17.52
CA GLY A 266 -4.20 8.18 -18.63
C GLY A 266 -5.05 8.56 -19.84
N ARG A 267 -4.37 9.01 -20.90
CA ARG A 267 -4.90 8.90 -22.26
C ARG A 267 -4.71 7.45 -22.67
N TRP A 268 -5.74 6.82 -23.22
CA TRP A 268 -5.53 5.56 -23.94
C TRP A 268 -4.55 5.86 -25.08
N GLY A 269 -3.40 5.19 -25.08
CA GLY A 269 -2.51 5.23 -26.25
C GLY A 269 -3.19 4.49 -27.41
N PRO A 270 -2.72 4.70 -28.66
CA PRO A 270 -3.21 3.92 -29.80
C PRO A 270 -3.11 2.41 -29.56
N ASP A 271 -2.14 1.98 -28.75
CA ASP A 271 -1.85 0.57 -28.51
C ASP A 271 -2.56 -0.02 -27.27
N GLY A 272 -3.44 0.72 -26.58
CA GLY A 272 -4.07 0.23 -25.33
C GLY A 272 -3.17 0.38 -24.10
N ARG A 273 -3.46 -0.35 -23.01
CA ARG A 273 -2.72 -0.29 -21.74
C ARG A 273 -2.31 -1.67 -21.27
N LEU A 274 -1.07 -1.79 -20.78
CA LEU A 274 -0.59 -3.00 -20.14
C LEU A 274 -0.95 -3.02 -18.65
N GLU A 275 -1.59 -4.09 -18.22
CA GLU A 275 -2.10 -4.29 -16.87
C GLU A 275 -1.98 -5.76 -16.44
N LEU A 276 -2.29 -6.04 -15.17
CA LEU A 276 -2.40 -7.41 -14.67
C LEU A 276 -3.84 -7.91 -14.75
N PRO A 277 -4.04 -9.21 -15.06
CA PRO A 277 -5.36 -9.82 -15.07
C PRO A 277 -5.96 -9.83 -13.66
N LYS A 278 -7.25 -9.50 -13.56
CA LYS A 278 -7.99 -9.42 -12.30
C LYS A 278 -9.50 -9.33 -12.51
N GLY A 279 -10.24 -9.90 -11.57
CA GLY A 279 -11.68 -9.68 -11.48
C GLY A 279 -12.23 -9.86 -10.08
N LYS A 280 -13.56 -9.99 -9.98
CA LYS A 280 -14.27 -9.92 -8.69
C LYS A 280 -14.22 -11.29 -8.02
N LEU A 281 -14.19 -11.29 -6.68
CA LEU A 281 -14.45 -12.53 -5.96
C LEU A 281 -15.90 -12.97 -6.16
N GLU A 282 -16.09 -14.25 -6.39
CA GLU A 282 -17.38 -14.90 -6.39
C GLU A 282 -17.72 -15.49 -5.00
N ALA A 283 -18.99 -15.82 -4.79
CA ALA A 283 -19.46 -16.32 -3.51
C ALA A 283 -18.81 -17.68 -3.17
N GLY A 284 -18.19 -17.77 -1.98
CA GLY A 284 -17.55 -18.99 -1.49
C GLY A 284 -16.13 -19.22 -2.00
N GLU A 285 -15.58 -18.32 -2.83
CA GLU A 285 -14.24 -18.44 -3.40
C GLU A 285 -13.18 -17.72 -2.54
N THR A 286 -12.00 -18.32 -2.40
CA THR A 286 -10.83 -17.67 -1.79
C THR A 286 -10.14 -16.73 -2.78
N PRO A 287 -9.41 -15.69 -2.32
CA PRO A 287 -8.65 -14.83 -3.23
C PRO A 287 -7.68 -15.57 -4.15
N ALA A 288 -7.06 -16.65 -3.69
CA ALA A 288 -6.15 -17.46 -4.49
C ALA A 288 -6.88 -18.21 -5.63
N GLN A 289 -8.05 -18.79 -5.33
CA GLN A 289 -8.89 -19.44 -6.35
C GLN A 289 -9.37 -18.42 -7.39
N ALA A 290 -9.83 -17.25 -6.94
CA ALA A 290 -10.28 -16.18 -7.82
C ALA A 290 -9.15 -15.70 -8.74
N ALA A 291 -7.93 -15.54 -8.22
CA ALA A 291 -6.79 -15.18 -9.06
C ALA A 291 -6.52 -16.20 -10.18
N VAL A 292 -6.59 -17.49 -9.87
CA VAL A 292 -6.42 -18.56 -10.87
C VAL A 292 -7.53 -18.53 -11.90
N ARG A 293 -8.80 -18.43 -11.48
CA ARG A 293 -9.96 -18.36 -12.38
C ARG A 293 -9.85 -17.15 -13.31
N GLU A 294 -9.62 -15.96 -12.76
CA GLU A 294 -9.54 -14.71 -13.51
C GLU A 294 -8.39 -14.74 -14.53
N VAL A 295 -7.21 -15.26 -14.16
CA VAL A 295 -6.11 -15.41 -15.12
C VAL A 295 -6.47 -16.39 -16.23
N ARG A 296 -7.16 -17.48 -15.93
CA ARG A 296 -7.58 -18.44 -16.95
C ARG A 296 -8.63 -17.86 -17.90
N GLU A 297 -9.61 -17.15 -17.37
CA GLU A 297 -10.70 -16.52 -18.13
C GLU A 297 -10.20 -15.35 -18.98
N GLU A 298 -9.41 -14.43 -18.40
CA GLU A 298 -8.97 -13.21 -19.09
C GLU A 298 -7.90 -13.48 -20.16
N LEU A 299 -7.02 -14.46 -19.95
CA LEU A 299 -5.99 -14.85 -20.92
C LEU A 299 -6.47 -15.95 -21.88
N GLY A 300 -7.62 -16.58 -21.60
CA GLY A 300 -8.17 -17.69 -22.38
C GLY A 300 -7.32 -18.96 -22.35
N ILE A 301 -6.67 -19.24 -21.21
CA ILE A 301 -5.80 -20.43 -21.08
C ILE A 301 -6.57 -21.62 -20.50
N SER A 302 -6.57 -22.72 -21.26
CA SER A 302 -7.15 -23.99 -20.81
C SER A 302 -6.23 -24.77 -19.87
N ASP A 303 -4.92 -24.57 -20.02
CA ASP A 303 -3.87 -25.20 -19.23
C ASP A 303 -4.05 -24.98 -17.72
N ARG A 304 -3.49 -25.92 -16.95
CA ARG A 304 -3.52 -25.84 -15.49
C ARG A 304 -2.59 -24.74 -15.00
N VAL A 305 -3.14 -23.89 -14.14
CA VAL A 305 -2.44 -22.79 -13.47
C VAL A 305 -2.42 -23.06 -11.98
N GLU A 306 -1.26 -22.88 -11.36
CA GLU A 306 -1.06 -23.05 -9.94
C GLU A 306 -0.56 -21.77 -9.27
N VAL A 307 -0.92 -21.61 -8.00
CA VAL A 307 -0.42 -20.53 -7.15
C VAL A 307 0.95 -20.91 -6.63
N VAL A 308 1.95 -20.08 -6.92
CA VAL A 308 3.32 -20.25 -6.42
C VAL A 308 3.49 -19.55 -5.08
N ASP A 309 2.95 -18.34 -4.95
CA ASP A 309 2.98 -17.58 -3.71
C ASP A 309 1.96 -16.44 -3.71
N GLN A 310 1.67 -15.91 -2.52
CA GLN A 310 0.87 -14.70 -2.38
C GLN A 310 1.76 -13.46 -2.55
N LEU A 311 1.27 -12.47 -3.31
CA LEU A 311 1.90 -11.15 -3.43
C LEU A 311 1.14 -10.12 -2.59
N ALA A 312 1.46 -8.85 -2.76
CA ALA A 312 0.77 -7.78 -2.06
C ALA A 312 -0.67 -7.54 -2.59
N ALA A 313 -1.47 -6.85 -1.79
CA ALA A 313 -2.75 -6.32 -2.20
C ALA A 313 -2.62 -4.86 -2.65
N ASN A 314 -3.40 -4.48 -3.66
CA ASN A 314 -3.53 -3.11 -4.11
C ASN A 314 -4.90 -2.57 -3.73
N ARG A 315 -4.94 -1.36 -3.16
CA ARG A 315 -6.16 -0.71 -2.70
C ARG A 315 -6.30 0.66 -3.34
N TYR A 316 -7.49 0.95 -3.82
CA TYR A 316 -7.80 2.26 -4.37
C TYR A 316 -9.29 2.58 -4.25
N ALA A 317 -9.58 3.87 -4.18
CA ALA A 317 -10.94 4.38 -4.15
C ALA A 317 -11.21 5.24 -5.39
N PHE A 318 -12.39 5.10 -5.97
CA PHE A 318 -12.86 5.95 -7.05
C PHE A 318 -14.34 6.26 -6.89
N ARG A 319 -14.84 7.23 -7.67
CA ARG A 319 -16.25 7.57 -7.71
C ARG A 319 -16.84 7.18 -9.05
N THR A 320 -18.03 6.60 -9.05
CA THR A 320 -18.80 6.39 -10.28
C THR A 320 -19.32 7.74 -10.81
N PRO A 321 -19.74 7.82 -12.08
CA PRO A 321 -20.40 9.03 -12.62
C PRO A 321 -21.62 9.47 -11.81
N GLU A 322 -22.30 8.51 -11.16
CA GLU A 322 -23.46 8.74 -10.29
C GLU A 322 -23.07 9.19 -8.86
N GLY A 323 -21.76 9.37 -8.60
CA GLY A 323 -21.23 9.87 -7.32
C GLY A 323 -20.96 8.83 -6.25
N LYS A 324 -21.26 7.54 -6.51
CA LYS A 324 -21.05 6.42 -5.56
C LYS A 324 -19.56 6.19 -5.33
N ALA A 325 -19.16 6.04 -4.06
CA ALA A 325 -17.77 5.78 -3.70
C ALA A 325 -17.50 4.27 -3.73
N ILE A 326 -16.61 3.81 -4.61
CA ILE A 326 -16.18 2.42 -4.67
C ILE A 326 -14.78 2.32 -4.07
N PHE A 327 -14.64 1.48 -3.05
CA PHE A 327 -13.34 1.07 -2.51
C PHE A 327 -13.04 -0.34 -3.00
N LYS A 328 -11.97 -0.46 -3.79
CA LYS A 328 -11.58 -1.72 -4.42
C LYS A 328 -10.25 -2.20 -3.85
N THR A 329 -10.25 -3.47 -3.45
CA THR A 329 -9.06 -4.20 -3.03
C THR A 329 -8.81 -5.34 -4.01
N VAL A 330 -7.59 -5.44 -4.52
CA VAL A 330 -7.17 -6.51 -5.43
C VAL A 330 -6.02 -7.27 -4.78
N HIS A 331 -6.25 -8.55 -4.47
CA HIS A 331 -5.22 -9.46 -3.97
C HIS A 331 -4.47 -10.08 -5.15
N TYR A 332 -3.16 -9.90 -5.21
CA TYR A 332 -2.35 -10.50 -6.28
C TYR A 332 -1.62 -11.74 -5.82
N PHE A 333 -1.44 -12.67 -6.75
CA PHE A 333 -0.73 -13.93 -6.54
C PHE A 333 0.29 -14.13 -7.66
N LEU A 334 1.43 -14.74 -7.33
CA LEU A 334 2.35 -15.22 -8.34
C LEU A 334 1.86 -16.58 -8.81
N LEU A 335 1.65 -16.72 -10.12
CA LEU A 335 1.08 -17.90 -10.73
C LEU A 335 2.05 -18.52 -11.73
N ARG A 336 1.96 -19.84 -11.90
CA ARG A 336 2.69 -20.57 -12.93
C ARG A 336 1.71 -21.43 -13.72
N CYS A 337 1.90 -21.48 -15.03
CA CYS A 337 1.21 -22.42 -15.91
C CYS A 337 2.08 -23.68 -16.07
N ASP A 338 1.46 -24.86 -16.08
CA ASP A 338 2.16 -26.11 -16.37
C ASP A 338 2.77 -26.10 -17.78
N ASN A 339 2.08 -25.48 -18.75
CA ASN A 339 2.60 -25.17 -20.07
C ASN A 339 3.31 -23.79 -20.06
N PRO A 340 4.62 -23.70 -20.32
CA PRO A 340 5.35 -22.42 -20.32
C PRO A 340 5.01 -21.52 -21.51
N THR A 341 4.37 -22.06 -22.55
CA THR A 341 3.93 -21.34 -23.75
C THR A 341 2.47 -21.71 -24.06
N PRO A 342 1.53 -21.31 -23.19
CA PRO A 342 0.11 -21.57 -23.43
C PRO A 342 -0.38 -20.72 -24.60
N ASP A 343 -1.32 -21.26 -25.35
CA ASP A 343 -2.06 -20.49 -26.35
C ASP A 343 -3.02 -19.55 -25.63
N PHE A 344 -3.04 -18.28 -26.04
CA PHE A 344 -3.90 -17.26 -25.46
C PHE A 344 -5.12 -17.00 -26.34
N GLU A 345 -6.29 -16.96 -25.72
CA GLU A 345 -7.54 -16.49 -26.31
C GLU A 345 -8.07 -15.31 -25.47
N PRO A 346 -7.51 -14.10 -25.64
CA PRO A 346 -7.79 -12.99 -24.75
C PRO A 346 -9.28 -12.64 -24.72
N ALA A 347 -9.81 -12.34 -23.53
CA ALA A 347 -11.23 -12.05 -23.36
C ALA A 347 -11.63 -10.69 -23.96
N LEU A 348 -11.93 -10.65 -25.26
CA LEU A 348 -12.30 -9.43 -25.99
C LEU A 348 -13.54 -8.73 -25.37
N ALA A 349 -14.52 -9.49 -24.87
CA ALA A 349 -15.70 -8.94 -24.20
C ALA A 349 -15.36 -8.15 -22.92
N GLU A 350 -14.27 -8.53 -22.23
CA GLU A 350 -13.73 -7.84 -21.05
C GLU A 350 -13.00 -6.54 -21.42
N GLY A 351 -12.66 -6.37 -22.70
CA GLY A 351 -11.83 -5.29 -23.23
C GLY A 351 -10.36 -5.68 -23.37
N ILE A 352 -10.02 -6.97 -23.28
CA ILE A 352 -8.64 -7.47 -23.37
C ILE A 352 -8.36 -7.86 -24.81
N VAL A 353 -7.37 -7.22 -25.43
CA VAL A 353 -7.06 -7.36 -26.86
C VAL A 353 -5.76 -8.11 -27.13
N GLY A 354 -5.05 -8.53 -26.08
CA GLY A 354 -3.79 -9.25 -26.22
C GLY A 354 -3.16 -9.59 -24.88
N VAL A 355 -2.19 -10.50 -24.92
CA VAL A 355 -1.35 -10.91 -23.79
C VAL A 355 0.09 -10.88 -24.25
N GLU A 356 0.97 -10.27 -23.47
CA GLU A 356 2.39 -10.13 -23.79
C GLU A 356 3.26 -10.68 -22.68
N TRP A 357 4.19 -11.55 -23.06
CA TRP A 357 5.31 -11.93 -22.20
C TRP A 357 6.34 -10.83 -22.21
N ILE A 358 6.63 -10.29 -21.03
CA ILE A 358 7.61 -9.22 -20.85
C ILE A 358 8.61 -9.67 -19.81
N ARG A 359 9.90 -9.43 -20.04
CA ARG A 359 10.96 -9.68 -19.06
C ARG A 359 10.60 -9.05 -17.72
N GLY A 360 10.80 -9.79 -16.64
CA GLY A 360 10.24 -9.42 -15.34
C GLY A 360 10.62 -8.01 -14.87
N ARG A 361 11.86 -7.57 -15.14
CA ARG A 361 12.31 -6.21 -14.84
C ARG A 361 11.66 -5.14 -15.73
N ASP A 362 11.48 -5.43 -17.01
CA ASP A 362 10.89 -4.50 -17.98
C ASP A 362 9.38 -4.35 -17.73
N ALA A 363 8.70 -5.41 -17.28
CA ALA A 363 7.28 -5.39 -16.92
C ALA A 363 6.97 -4.32 -15.85
N ILE A 364 7.88 -4.11 -14.89
CA ILE A 364 7.75 -3.09 -13.83
C ILE A 364 7.68 -1.68 -14.44
N SER A 365 8.46 -1.40 -15.48
CA SER A 365 8.46 -0.10 -16.15
C SER A 365 7.29 0.07 -17.14
N GLU A 366 6.89 -1.02 -17.81
CA GLU A 366 5.88 -1.02 -18.89
C GLU A 366 4.43 -0.99 -18.38
N VAL A 367 4.17 -1.46 -17.15
CA VAL A 367 2.81 -1.46 -16.60
C VAL A 367 2.23 -0.03 -16.54
N ALA A 368 1.00 0.13 -17.05
CA ALA A 368 0.39 1.43 -17.25
C ALA A 368 0.06 2.15 -15.93
N PHE A 369 -0.17 1.37 -14.87
CA PHE A 369 -0.57 1.90 -13.57
C PHE A 369 0.55 1.80 -12.54
N PRO A 370 1.04 2.94 -12.00
CA PRO A 370 2.15 2.95 -11.05
C PRO A 370 1.93 2.12 -9.79
N ASN A 371 0.69 1.96 -9.34
CA ASN A 371 0.35 1.15 -8.16
C ASN A 371 0.46 -0.37 -8.40
N LEU A 372 0.68 -0.82 -9.63
CA LEU A 372 0.98 -2.22 -9.93
C LEU A 372 2.49 -2.54 -9.88
N ARG A 373 3.35 -1.51 -9.86
CA ARG A 373 4.80 -1.71 -9.80
C ARG A 373 5.26 -2.46 -8.55
N PRO A 374 4.78 -2.12 -7.33
CA PRO A 374 5.17 -2.87 -6.13
C PRO A 374 4.77 -4.36 -6.19
N ILE A 375 3.69 -4.70 -6.91
CA ILE A 375 3.25 -6.08 -7.11
C ILE A 375 4.25 -6.83 -7.98
N LEU A 376 4.68 -6.23 -9.10
CA LEU A 376 5.65 -6.80 -10.03
C LEU A 376 7.06 -6.85 -9.41
N GLU A 377 7.43 -5.86 -8.61
CA GLU A 377 8.68 -5.85 -7.82
C GLU A 377 8.69 -7.01 -6.82
N ALA A 378 7.61 -7.20 -6.06
CA ALA A 378 7.47 -8.34 -5.14
C ALA A 378 7.55 -9.68 -5.88
N ALA A 379 6.91 -9.80 -7.04
CA ALA A 379 7.01 -11.00 -7.89
C ALA A 379 8.45 -11.26 -8.34
N TRP A 380 9.14 -10.23 -8.83
CA TRP A 380 10.54 -10.29 -9.24
C TRP A 380 11.44 -10.75 -8.08
N GLU A 381 11.37 -10.09 -6.92
CA GLU A 381 12.16 -10.45 -5.74
C GLU A 381 11.91 -11.88 -5.25
N LEU A 382 10.66 -12.35 -5.34
CA LEU A 382 10.30 -13.70 -4.91
C LEU A 382 10.94 -14.77 -5.81
N VAL A 383 10.93 -14.55 -7.13
CA VAL A 383 11.57 -15.44 -8.09
C VAL A 383 13.08 -15.49 -7.87
N HIS A 384 13.72 -14.34 -7.57
CA HIS A 384 15.17 -14.28 -7.33
C HIS A 384 15.58 -14.93 -5.99
N ARG A 385 14.78 -14.76 -4.94
CA ARG A 385 15.07 -15.40 -3.65
C ARG A 385 14.93 -16.92 -3.68
N LYS A 386 14.00 -17.45 -4.49
CA LYS A 386 13.80 -18.91 -4.67
C LYS A 386 14.73 -19.51 -5.72
N GLY A 387 15.49 -18.70 -6.46
CA GLY A 387 16.49 -19.12 -7.44
C GLY A 387 17.92 -19.24 -6.91
N ALA A 388 18.20 -18.71 -5.70
CA ALA A 388 19.51 -18.68 -5.04
C ALA A 388 19.79 -19.88 -4.13
#